data_AF-A0A4V2DW37-F1
#
_entry.id   AF-A0A4V2DW37-F1
#
_cell.length_a   1.000
_cell.length_b   1.000
_cell.length_c   1.000
_cell.angle_alpha   90.00
_cell.angle_beta   90.00
_cell.angle_gamma   90.00
#
_symmetry.space_group_name_H-M   'P 1'
#
loop_
_entity.id
_entity.type
_entity.pdbx_description
1 polymer ?
#
loop_
_entity_poly.entity_id
_entity_poly.type
_entity_poly.pdbx_seq_one_letter_code
_entity_poly.pdbx_strand_id
1 'polypeptide(L)' 'MSVPRVGVLALQGDTREHLAALRECWAEPMTVRRRDELDAVDALVIPGGESTTMSHLLPDL' A
#
# COMPACT_ATOMS: atom_id res chain seq x y z
N MET A 1 -16.51 -13.28 9.02
CA MET A 1 -15.32 -13.01 8.19
C MET A 1 -14.53 -11.92 8.89
N SER A 2 -13.21 -12.04 8.98
CA SER A 2 -12.37 -10.96 9.49
C SER A 2 -12.32 -9.82 8.48
N VAL A 3 -12.12 -8.60 8.97
CA VAL A 3 -11.84 -7.43 8.13
C VAL A 3 -10.43 -7.62 7.56
N PRO A 4 -10.22 -7.60 6.22
CA PRO A 4 -8.89 -7.75 5.65
C PRO A 4 -8.06 -6.51 5.88
N ARG A 5 -6.79 -6.70 6.26
CA ARG A 5 -5.83 -5.63 6.44
C ARG A 5 -5.04 -5.45 5.15
N VAL A 6 -5.19 -4.30 4.49
CA VAL A 6 -4.67 -4.09 3.13
C VAL A 6 -3.60 -3.01 3.14
N GLY A 7 -2.38 -3.37 2.74
CA GLY A 7 -1.28 -2.44 2.58
C GLY A 7 -1.40 -1.63 1.29
N VAL A 8 -1.03 -0.34 1.33
CA VAL A 8 -0.78 0.47 0.13
C VAL A 8 0.68 0.87 0.14
N LEU A 9 1.43 0.44 -0.88
CA LEU A 9 2.84 0.78 -0.99
C LEU A 9 3.01 2.30 -1.13
N ALA A 10 3.77 2.92 -0.22
CA ALA A 10 3.86 4.36 -0.05
C ALA A 10 5.32 4.85 -0.10
N LEU A 11 6.09 4.31 -1.06
CA LEU A 11 7.47 4.74 -1.37
C LEU A 11 7.51 6.11 -2.03
N GLN A 12 6.44 6.47 -2.73
CA GLN A 12 6.17 7.79 -3.28
C GLN A 12 4.90 8.38 -2.63
N GLY A 13 4.56 9.61 -2.99
CA GLY A 13 3.36 10.29 -2.51
C GLY A 13 2.05 9.71 -3.07
N ASP A 14 0.96 10.43 -2.81
CA ASP A 14 -0.35 10.22 -3.44
C ASP A 14 -1.06 8.87 -3.15
N THR A 15 -0.99 8.39 -1.91
CA THR A 15 -1.67 7.14 -1.49
C THR A 15 -3.04 7.34 -0.85
N ARG A 16 -3.47 8.59 -0.64
CA ARG A 16 -4.64 8.92 0.18
C ARG A 16 -5.94 8.37 -0.41
N GLU A 17 -6.09 8.45 -1.72
CA GLU A 17 -7.24 8.01 -2.51
C GLU A 17 -7.40 6.50 -2.41
N HIS A 18 -6.28 5.76 -2.49
CA HIS A 18 -6.26 4.31 -2.29
C HIS A 18 -6.72 3.91 -0.88
N LEU A 19 -6.22 4.60 0.15
CA LEU A 19 -6.65 4.35 1.53
C LEU A 19 -8.14 4.63 1.72
N ALA A 20 -8.66 5.72 1.13
CA ALA A 20 -10.08 6.05 1.20
C ALA A 20 -10.96 4.99 0.53
N ALA A 21 -10.61 4.59 -0.70
CA ALA A 21 -11.34 3.56 -1.44
C ALA A 21 -11.37 2.21 -0.69
N LEU A 22 -10.26 1.81 -0.07
CA LEU A 22 -10.21 0.58 0.73
C LEU A 22 -11.12 0.63 1.97
N ARG A 23 -11.24 1.79 2.63
CA ARG A 23 -12.21 1.96 3.73
C ARG A 23 -13.64 1.83 3.25
N GLU A 24 -13.96 2.40 2.09
CA GLU A 24 -15.29 2.28 1.48
C GLU A 24 -15.63 0.82 1.11
N CYS A 25 -14.62 0.01 0.80
CA CYS A 25 -14.73 -1.44 0.60
C CYS A 25 -14.66 -2.28 1.89
N TRP A 26 -14.69 -1.62 3.06
CA TRP A 26 -14.72 -2.26 4.38
C TRP A 26 -13.46 -3.07 4.71
N ALA A 27 -12.31 -2.66 4.17
CA ALA A 27 -10.99 -3.13 4.57
C ALA A 27 -10.38 -2.24 5.67
N GLU A 28 -9.33 -2.73 6.32
CA GLU A 28 -8.48 -1.94 7.23
C GLU A 28 -7.19 -1.55 6.51
N PRO A 29 -7.10 -0.34 5.92
CA PRO A 29 -5.95 0.02 5.13
C PRO A 29 -4.81 0.61 5.97
N MET A 30 -3.58 0.29 5.59
CA MET A 30 -2.36 0.89 6.13
C MET A 30 -1.35 1.19 5.02
N THR A 31 -0.50 2.19 5.21
CA THR A 31 0.63 2.40 4.31
C THR A 31 1.74 1.39 4.58
N VAL A 32 2.44 0.98 3.54
CA VAL A 32 3.64 0.14 3.61
C VAL A 32 4.80 0.92 3.00
N ARG A 33 5.83 1.16 3.80
CA ARG A 33 7.06 1.91 3.46
C ARG A 33 8.32 1.10 3.73
N ARG A 34 8.20 -0.01 4.44
CA ARG A 34 9.30 -0.89 4.84
C ARG A 34 8.92 -2.34 4.62
N ARG A 35 9.89 -3.20 4.34
CA ARG A 35 9.66 -4.64 4.14
C ARG A 35 9.06 -5.35 5.35
N ASP A 36 9.40 -4.97 6.58
CA ASP A 36 8.83 -5.55 7.80
C ASP A 36 7.33 -5.27 7.98
N GLU A 37 6.81 -4.20 7.36
CA GLU A 37 5.38 -3.88 7.37
C GLU A 37 4.56 -4.79 6.43
N LEU A 38 5.21 -5.54 5.53
CA LEU A 38 4.53 -6.51 4.65
C LEU A 38 3.94 -7.69 5.45
N ASP A 39 4.57 -8.05 6.56
CA ASP A 39 4.09 -9.13 7.43
C ASP A 39 2.82 -8.74 8.20
N ALA A 40 2.43 -7.47 8.20
CA ALA A 40 1.27 -6.94 8.90
C ALA A 40 0.00 -6.85 8.02
N VAL A 41 0.06 -7.24 6.74
CA VAL A 41 -1.03 -7.10 5.77
C VAL A 41 -1.39 -8.41 5.09
N ASP A 42 -2.68 -8.60 4.80
CA ASP A 42 -3.21 -9.75 4.08
C ASP A 42 -3.05 -9.59 2.55
N ALA A 43 -2.95 -8.35 2.08
CA ALA A 43 -2.82 -8.00 0.67
C ALA A 43 -2.08 -6.67 0.50
N LEU A 44 -1.51 -6.45 -0.69
CA LEU A 44 -0.78 -5.22 -1.05
C LEU A 44 -1.34 -4.60 -2.33
N VAL A 45 -1.62 -3.29 -2.27
CA VAL A 45 -1.87 -2.43 -3.42
C VAL A 45 -0.56 -1.77 -3.84
N ILE A 46 -0.21 -1.90 -5.12
CA ILE A 46 0.89 -1.16 -5.74
C ILE A 46 0.26 -0.01 -6.53
N PRO A 47 0.37 1.25 -6.06
CA PRO A 47 -0.23 2.39 -6.75
C PRO A 47 0.51 2.72 -8.06
N GLY A 48 -0.17 3.45 -8.94
CA GLY A 48 0.36 3.92 -10.22
C GLY A 48 0.91 5.35 -10.17
N GLY A 49 1.20 5.93 -11.34
CA GLY A 49 1.63 7.32 -11.50
C GLY A 49 2.99 7.45 -12.19
N GLU A 50 4.03 6.87 -11.58
CA GLU A 50 5.40 6.93 -12.09
C GLU A 50 6.14 5.59 -11.91
N SER A 51 5.98 4.67 -12.87
CA SER A 51 6.57 3.33 -12.78
C SER A 51 8.11 3.34 -12.77
N THR A 52 8.74 4.29 -13.45
CA THR A 52 10.21 4.47 -13.43
C THR A 52 10.68 4.84 -12.03
N THR A 53 10.05 5.84 -11.41
CA THR A 53 10.34 6.27 -10.03
C THR A 53 10.15 5.10 -9.06
N MET A 54 9.03 4.37 -9.17
CA MET A 54 8.77 3.18 -8.36
C MET A 54 9.84 2.10 -8.53
N SER A 55 10.32 1.85 -9.75
CA SER A 55 11.35 0.84 -10.03
C SER A 55 12.69 1.18 -9.37
N HIS A 56 12.98 2.46 -9.15
CA HIS A 56 14.18 2.91 -8.44
C HIS A 56 14.04 2.83 -6.92
N LEU A 57 12.83 3.03 -6.37
CA LEU A 57 12.60 3.03 -4.92
C LEU A 57 12.32 1.63 -4.35
N LEU A 58 11.71 0.74 -5.14
CA LEU A 58 11.36 -0.62 -4.72
C LEU A 58 12.53 -1.47 -4.20
N PRO A 59 13.75 -1.41 -4.78
CA PRO A 59 14.90 -2.17 -4.28
C PRO A 59 15.31 -1.80 -2.85
N ASP A 60 14.97 -0.59 -2.39
CA ASP A 60 15.31 -0.08 -1.05
C ASP A 60 14.25 -0.45 0.01
N LEU A 61 13.19 -1.18 -0.39
CA LEU A 61 12.11 -1.64 0.49
C LEU A 61 12.51 -2.87 1.35
#